data_AF-A0A937MB39-F1
#
_entry.id   AF-A0A937MB39-F1
#
_cell.length_a   1.000
_cell.length_b   1.000
_cell.length_c   1.000
_cell.angle_alpha   90.00
_cell.angle_beta   90.00
_cell.angle_gamma   90.00
#
_symmetry.space_group_name_H-M   'P 1'
#
loop_
_entity.id
_entity.type
_entity.pdbx_description
1 polymer ?
#
loop_
_entity_poly.entity_id
_entity_poly.type
_entity_poly.pdbx_seq_one_letter_code
_entity_poly.pdbx_strand_id
1 'polypeptide(L)'
;MRAVLLALDTGSRAAALTLGGVVLGLAAITLATSWSAGDVAGWAHQVFGATFIAIMAGMVFTAVFCWVKLRQTGGEHVWLEAGLQAANGITTLALTYTLLGISLGVGGLAAQELTPETVRVVIRELTQNFSLAFLTTVIGLPLSAALRTVLVVTNARIKSAGRGTATQKHGG
;
A
#
# COMPACT_ATOMS: atom_id res chain seq x y z
N MET A 1 -12.68 23.32 -17.71
CA MET A 1 -13.75 22.79 -16.83
C MET A 1 -13.95 21.27 -16.95
N ARG A 2 -14.15 20.66 -18.13
CA ARG A 2 -14.35 19.20 -18.26
C ARG A 2 -13.22 18.33 -17.68
N ALA A 3 -11.96 18.72 -17.88
CA ALA A 3 -10.82 17.98 -17.32
C ALA A 3 -10.81 17.96 -15.77
N VAL A 4 -11.22 19.07 -15.13
CA VAL A 4 -11.35 19.18 -13.68
C VAL A 4 -12.51 18.33 -13.16
N LEU A 5 -13.64 18.33 -13.85
CA LEU A 5 -14.80 17.47 -13.51
C LEU A 5 -14.47 15.98 -13.66
N LEU A 6 -13.73 15.60 -14.71
CA LEU A 6 -13.25 14.23 -14.89
C LEU A 6 -12.24 13.83 -13.81
N ALA A 7 -11.32 14.73 -13.43
CA ALA A 7 -10.39 14.48 -12.33
C ALA A 7 -11.11 14.32 -10.99
N LEU A 8 -12.16 15.11 -10.74
CA LEU A 8 -13.01 14.99 -9.55
C LEU A 8 -13.81 13.67 -9.53
N ASP A 9 -14.38 13.23 -10.65
CA ASP A 9 -15.06 11.92 -10.75
C ASP A 9 -14.07 10.76 -10.56
N THR A 10 -12.90 10.81 -11.21
CA THR A 10 -11.84 9.81 -10.98
C THR A 10 -11.42 9.79 -9.51
N GLY A 11 -11.20 10.97 -8.92
CA GLY A 11 -10.81 11.12 -7.53
C GLY A 11 -11.85 10.57 -6.56
N SER A 12 -13.12 10.86 -6.78
CA SER A 12 -14.24 10.35 -5.98
C SER A 12 -14.32 8.82 -6.04
N ARG A 13 -14.20 8.23 -7.24
CA ARG A 13 -14.21 6.77 -7.42
C ARG A 13 -13.00 6.10 -6.76
N ALA A 14 -11.81 6.70 -6.90
CA ALA A 14 -10.59 6.20 -6.26
C ALA A 14 -10.70 6.28 -4.74
N ALA A 15 -11.24 7.38 -4.21
CA ALA A 15 -11.50 7.56 -2.78
C ALA A 15 -12.51 6.53 -2.27
N ALA A 16 -13.62 6.31 -2.99
CA ALA A 16 -14.62 5.31 -2.62
C ALA A 16 -14.04 3.88 -2.61
N LEU A 17 -13.21 3.52 -3.60
CA LEU A 17 -12.56 2.21 -3.66
C LEU A 17 -11.53 2.02 -2.55
N THR A 18 -10.72 3.04 -2.28
CA THR A 18 -9.70 2.98 -1.22
C THR A 18 -10.35 2.92 0.16
N LEU A 19 -11.26 3.83 0.47
CA LEU A 19 -11.98 3.85 1.75
C LEU A 19 -12.84 2.60 1.92
N GLY A 20 -13.55 2.17 0.88
CA GLY A 20 -14.33 0.93 0.89
C GLY A 20 -13.45 -0.29 1.13
N GLY A 21 -12.29 -0.38 0.48
CA GLY A 21 -11.30 -1.43 0.72
C GLY A 21 -10.78 -1.45 2.16
N VAL A 22 -10.51 -0.27 2.73
CA VAL A 22 -10.11 -0.14 4.15
C VAL A 22 -11.23 -0.61 5.08
N VAL A 23 -12.47 -0.19 4.86
CA VAL A 23 -13.62 -0.61 5.67
C VAL A 23 -13.83 -2.12 5.58
N LEU A 24 -13.76 -2.71 4.38
CA LEU A 24 -13.88 -4.16 4.20
C LEU A 24 -12.74 -4.92 4.88
N GLY A 25 -11.50 -4.41 4.80
CA GLY A 25 -10.35 -4.98 5.49
C GLY A 25 -10.52 -4.94 7.02
N LEU A 26 -10.94 -3.80 7.56
CA LEU A 26 -11.25 -3.65 8.99
C LEU A 26 -12.37 -4.59 9.41
N ALA A 27 -13.43 -4.71 8.62
CA ALA A 27 -14.52 -5.66 8.88
C ALA A 27 -14.00 -7.11 8.94
N ALA A 28 -13.16 -7.53 7.98
CA ALA A 28 -12.58 -8.87 7.98
C ALA A 28 -11.71 -9.14 9.22
N ILE A 29 -10.87 -8.17 9.63
CA ILE A 29 -10.00 -8.30 10.81
C ILE A 29 -10.84 -8.35 12.09
N THR A 30 -11.81 -7.46 12.24
CA THR A 30 -12.66 -7.42 13.45
C THR A 30 -13.48 -8.71 13.60
N LEU A 31 -13.98 -9.27 12.49
CA LEU A 31 -14.65 -10.58 12.48
C LEU A 31 -13.71 -11.73 12.86
N ALA A 32 -12.44 -11.69 12.44
CA ALA A 32 -11.48 -12.77 12.68
C ALA A 32 -10.83 -12.71 14.09
N THR A 33 -10.69 -11.51 14.67
CA THR A 33 -9.82 -11.29 15.84
C THR A 33 -10.60 -10.86 17.10
N SER A 34 -11.92 -10.65 17.01
CA SER A 34 -12.78 -10.07 18.07
C SER A 34 -12.39 -8.67 18.56
N TRP A 35 -11.38 -8.06 17.94
CA TRP A 35 -10.95 -6.70 18.21
C TRP A 35 -11.96 -5.70 17.65
N SER A 36 -12.11 -4.54 18.31
CA SER A 36 -12.85 -3.43 17.72
C SER A 36 -12.04 -2.75 16.61
N ALA A 37 -12.70 -2.01 15.72
CA ALA A 37 -11.99 -1.24 14.69
C ALA A 37 -11.01 -0.22 15.29
N GLY A 38 -11.33 0.32 16.48
CA GLY A 38 -10.44 1.22 17.22
C GLY A 38 -9.17 0.52 17.70
N ASP A 39 -9.29 -0.72 18.18
CA ASP A 39 -8.14 -1.50 18.65
C ASP A 39 -7.19 -1.83 17.49
N VAL A 40 -7.74 -2.19 16.33
CA VAL A 40 -6.95 -2.45 15.12
C VAL A 40 -6.20 -1.18 14.67
N ALA A 41 -6.88 -0.03 14.66
CA ALA A 41 -6.26 1.24 14.30
C ALA A 41 -5.18 1.67 15.30
N GLY A 42 -5.43 1.50 16.60
CA GLY A 42 -4.47 1.79 17.67
C GLY A 42 -3.23 0.90 17.56
N TRP A 43 -3.42 -0.40 17.37
CA TRP A 43 -2.34 -1.36 17.14
C TRP A 43 -1.51 -0.98 15.89
N ALA A 44 -2.16 -0.68 14.77
CA ALA A 44 -1.46 -0.29 13.55
C ALA A 44 -0.64 0.99 13.77
N HIS A 45 -1.20 2.00 14.44
CA HIS A 45 -0.48 3.23 14.75
C HIS A 45 0.73 2.98 15.64
N GLN A 46 0.60 2.10 16.65
CA GLN A 46 1.68 1.75 17.56
C GLN A 46 2.80 0.95 16.87
N VAL A 47 2.45 0.06 15.94
CA VAL A 47 3.41 -0.83 15.27
C VAL A 47 4.09 -0.17 14.08
N PHE A 48 3.33 0.49 13.19
CA PHE A 48 3.88 1.05 11.96
C PHE A 48 4.37 2.48 12.11
N GLY A 49 3.80 3.24 13.05
CA GLY A 49 4.00 4.67 13.17
C GLY A 49 3.20 5.49 12.15
N ALA A 50 2.87 6.73 12.54
CA ALA A 50 2.01 7.62 11.75
C ALA A 50 2.58 7.94 10.36
N THR A 51 3.89 8.16 10.26
CA THR A 51 4.55 8.58 9.01
C THR A 51 4.52 7.48 7.96
N PHE A 52 4.75 6.22 8.35
CA PHE A 52 4.64 5.08 7.45
C PHE A 52 3.22 4.95 6.91
N ILE A 53 2.22 4.99 7.80
CA ILE A 53 0.80 4.86 7.44
C ILE A 53 0.41 5.97 6.47
N ALA A 54 0.80 7.22 6.73
CA ALA A 54 0.46 8.36 5.88
C ALA A 54 1.04 8.22 4.47
N ILE A 55 2.35 7.92 4.35
CA ILE A 55 3.00 7.78 3.03
C ILE A 55 2.47 6.54 2.30
N MET A 56 2.28 5.43 3.00
CA MET A 56 1.72 4.20 2.42
C MET A 56 0.30 4.43 1.89
N ALA A 57 -0.55 5.09 2.66
CA ALA A 57 -1.91 5.44 2.23
C ALA A 57 -1.89 6.33 0.98
N GLY A 58 -1.00 7.33 0.93
CA GLY A 58 -0.82 8.18 -0.25
C GLY A 58 -0.38 7.40 -1.49
N MET A 59 0.55 6.46 -1.35
CA MET A 59 1.01 5.60 -2.45
C MET A 59 -0.09 4.65 -2.94
N VAL A 60 -0.82 4.01 -2.02
CA VAL A 60 -1.97 3.14 -2.35
C VAL A 60 -3.04 3.95 -3.08
N PHE A 61 -3.39 5.13 -2.57
CA PHE A 61 -4.36 6.01 -3.21
C PHE A 61 -3.92 6.41 -4.62
N THR A 62 -2.65 6.78 -4.79
CA THR A 62 -2.08 7.13 -6.11
C THR A 62 -2.15 5.94 -7.08
N ALA A 63 -1.82 4.73 -6.64
CA ALA A 63 -1.91 3.53 -7.46
C ALA A 63 -3.36 3.22 -7.88
N VAL A 64 -4.32 3.31 -6.95
CA VAL A 64 -5.75 3.11 -7.25
C VAL A 64 -6.30 4.21 -8.15
N PHE A 65 -5.90 5.47 -7.93
CA PHE A 65 -6.26 6.59 -8.80
C PHE A 65 -5.79 6.35 -10.23
N CYS A 66 -4.53 5.95 -10.41
CA CYS A 66 -3.96 5.61 -11.71
C CYS A 66 -4.70 4.42 -12.36
N TRP A 67 -5.09 3.42 -11.58
CA TRP A 67 -5.87 2.29 -12.06
C TRP A 67 -7.27 2.69 -12.56
N VAL A 68 -7.95 3.60 -11.85
CA VAL A 68 -9.24 4.14 -12.30
C VAL A 68 -9.05 4.96 -13.58
N LYS A 69 -8.03 5.82 -13.66
CA LYS A 69 -7.70 6.57 -14.88
C LYS A 69 -7.42 5.65 -16.06
N LEU A 70 -6.61 4.62 -15.85
CA LEU A 70 -6.25 3.64 -16.88
C LEU A 70 -7.49 3.00 -17.52
N ARG A 71 -8.52 2.69 -16.72
CA ARG A 71 -9.80 2.17 -17.22
C ARG A 71 -10.60 3.22 -18.00
N GLN A 72 -10.60 4.46 -17.56
CA GLN A 72 -11.34 5.55 -18.18
C GLN A 72 -10.72 6.00 -19.52
N THR A 73 -9.39 5.98 -19.63
CA THR A 73 -8.66 6.42 -20.84
C THR A 73 -8.38 5.28 -21.82
N GLY A 74 -8.85 4.06 -21.54
CA GLY A 74 -8.69 2.92 -22.45
C GLY A 74 -7.27 2.39 -22.54
N GLY A 75 -6.52 2.38 -21.42
CA GLY A 75 -5.20 1.73 -21.37
C GLY A 75 -4.04 2.64 -21.76
N GLU A 76 -4.17 3.95 -21.57
CA GLU A 76 -3.10 4.91 -21.85
C GLU A 76 -1.85 4.63 -20.99
N HIS A 77 -0.69 4.61 -21.65
CA HIS A 77 0.58 4.14 -21.06
C HIS A 77 1.03 4.96 -19.85
N VAL A 78 0.78 6.28 -19.86
CA VAL A 78 1.21 7.19 -18.79
C VAL A 78 0.61 6.80 -17.43
N TRP A 79 -0.67 6.43 -17.40
CA TRP A 79 -1.34 6.04 -16.15
C TRP A 79 -0.90 4.66 -15.66
N LEU A 80 -0.55 3.76 -16.57
CA LEU A 80 0.04 2.48 -16.20
C LEU A 80 1.40 2.70 -15.51
N GLU A 81 2.30 3.46 -16.13
CA GLU A 81 3.64 3.73 -15.58
C GLU A 81 3.56 4.48 -14.24
N ALA A 82 2.70 5.50 -14.16
CA ALA A 82 2.48 6.22 -12.91
C ALA A 82 1.98 5.30 -11.78
N GLY A 83 1.03 4.41 -12.09
CA GLY A 83 0.51 3.43 -11.13
C GLY A 83 1.57 2.40 -10.72
N LEU A 84 2.37 1.90 -11.67
CA LEU A 84 3.46 0.96 -11.39
C LEU A 84 4.55 1.61 -10.55
N GLN A 85 4.87 2.88 -10.80
CA GLN A 85 5.82 3.64 -10.01
C GLN A 85 5.32 3.86 -8.58
N ALA A 86 4.03 4.16 -8.39
CA ALA A 86 3.44 4.25 -7.06
C ALA A 86 3.51 2.90 -6.31
N ALA A 87 3.22 1.79 -6.98
CA ALA A 87 3.32 0.47 -6.38
C ALA A 87 4.78 0.08 -6.05
N ASN A 88 5.74 0.37 -6.94
CA ASN A 88 7.16 0.21 -6.63
C ASN A 88 7.59 1.11 -5.45
N GLY A 89 7.03 2.32 -5.34
CA GLY A 89 7.22 3.20 -4.20
C GLY A 89 6.81 2.57 -2.88
N ILE A 90 5.77 1.73 -2.84
CA ILE A 90 5.38 0.96 -1.64
C ILE A 90 6.48 -0.03 -1.26
N THR A 91 7.07 -0.74 -2.23
CA THR A 91 8.20 -1.64 -1.99
C THR A 91 9.38 -0.89 -1.40
N THR A 92 9.76 0.24 -1.99
CA THR A 92 10.86 1.08 -1.49
C THR A 92 10.57 1.58 -0.08
N LEU A 93 9.37 2.11 0.17
CA LEU A 93 8.96 2.58 1.49
C LEU A 93 9.06 1.48 2.56
N ALA A 94 8.56 0.29 2.24
CA ALA A 94 8.61 -0.87 3.12
C ALA A 94 10.06 -1.24 3.48
N LEU A 95 10.95 -1.32 2.49
CA LEU A 95 12.36 -1.61 2.71
C LEU A 95 13.06 -0.49 3.51
N THR A 96 12.76 0.78 3.22
CA THR A 96 13.33 1.91 3.97
C THR A 96 12.92 1.88 5.44
N TYR A 97 11.64 1.63 5.75
CA TYR A 97 11.19 1.54 7.14
C TYR A 97 11.66 0.26 7.84
N THR A 98 11.87 -0.83 7.09
CA THR A 98 12.54 -2.02 7.62
C THR A 98 13.96 -1.70 8.06
N LEU A 99 14.74 -1.03 7.20
CA LEU A 99 16.09 -0.60 7.53
C LEU A 99 16.09 0.39 8.70
N LEU A 100 15.16 1.35 8.72
CA LEU A 100 15.00 2.28 9.84
C LEU A 100 14.73 1.57 11.16
N GLY A 101 13.78 0.63 11.19
CA GLY A 101 13.44 -0.13 12.40
C GLY A 101 14.62 -0.97 12.89
N ILE A 102 15.38 -1.61 11.98
CA ILE A 102 16.59 -2.34 12.33
C ILE A 102 17.67 -1.39 12.87
N SER A 103 17.90 -0.25 12.22
CA SER A 103 18.89 0.75 12.65
C SER A 103 18.56 1.33 14.03
N LEU A 104 17.29 1.64 14.30
CA LEU A 104 16.83 2.09 15.63
C LEU A 104 16.98 0.99 16.68
N GLY A 105 16.68 -0.26 16.33
CA GLY A 105 16.89 -1.41 17.21
C GLY A 105 18.35 -1.59 17.60
N VAL A 106 19.26 -1.64 16.62
CA VAL A 106 20.70 -1.79 16.86
C VAL A 106 21.29 -0.57 17.57
N GLY A 107 20.86 0.64 17.21
CA GLY A 107 21.29 1.88 17.88
C GLY A 107 20.90 1.91 19.35
N GLY A 108 19.71 1.40 19.70
CA GLY A 108 19.26 1.27 21.09
C GLY A 108 20.14 0.32 21.93
N LEU A 109 20.57 -0.79 21.34
CA LEU A 109 21.52 -1.72 21.98
C LEU A 109 22.88 -1.10 22.27
N ALA A 110 23.38 -0.27 21.35
CA ALA A 110 24.69 0.35 21.49
C ALA A 110 24.73 1.43 22.59
N ALA A 111 23.57 1.96 22.99
CA ALA A 111 23.47 3.08 23.93
C ALA A 111 23.17 2.67 25.39
N GLN A 112 22.85 1.40 25.66
CA GLN A 112 22.47 0.92 27.00
C GLN A 112 23.47 -0.10 27.56
N GLU A 113 23.87 0.07 28.82
CA GLU A 113 24.62 -0.97 29.53
C GLU A 113 23.70 -2.16 29.85
N LEU A 114 24.12 -3.36 29.45
CA LEU A 114 23.38 -4.60 29.68
C LEU A 114 23.62 -5.09 31.12
N THR A 115 22.77 -4.63 32.03
CA THR A 115 22.72 -5.07 33.44
C THR A 115 21.50 -5.97 33.65
N PRO A 116 21.50 -6.87 34.65
CA PRO A 116 20.34 -7.71 34.96
C PRO A 116 19.02 -6.95 35.13
N GLU A 117 19.09 -5.69 35.57
CA GLU A 117 17.96 -4.79 35.78
C GLU A 117 17.46 -4.14 34.48
N THR A 118 18.36 -3.82 33.54
CA THR A 118 18.03 -3.11 32.28
C THR A 118 17.69 -4.05 31.12
N VAL A 119 18.18 -5.29 31.12
CA VAL A 119 18.01 -6.26 30.02
C VAL A 119 16.54 -6.47 29.62
N ARG A 120 15.62 -6.49 30.59
CA ARG A 120 14.19 -6.72 30.31
C ARG A 120 13.56 -5.55 29.54
N VAL A 121 14.01 -4.33 29.81
CA VAL A 121 13.57 -3.10 29.11
C VAL A 121 14.16 -3.08 27.71
N VAL A 122 15.47 -3.35 27.58
CA VAL A 122 16.18 -3.43 26.28
C VAL A 122 15.50 -4.44 25.33
N ILE A 123 15.19 -5.65 25.81
CA ILE A 123 14.54 -6.69 24.98
C ILE A 123 13.16 -6.22 24.49
N ARG A 124 12.39 -5.53 25.34
CA ARG A 124 11.08 -5.02 24.96
C ARG A 124 11.17 -3.95 23.86
N GLU A 125 12.08 -2.99 24.02
CA GLU A 125 12.32 -1.92 23.03
C GLU A 125 12.83 -2.49 21.70
N LEU A 126 13.73 -3.46 21.75
CA LEU A 126 14.19 -4.18 20.57
C LEU A 126 13.07 -4.91 19.85
N THR A 127 12.22 -5.59 20.60
CA THR A 127 11.07 -6.31 20.05
C THR A 127 10.13 -5.34 19.32
N GLN A 128 9.93 -4.13 19.84
CA GLN A 128 9.12 -3.10 19.18
C GLN A 128 9.76 -2.61 17.88
N ASN A 129 11.04 -2.24 17.90
CA ASN A 129 11.76 -1.75 16.72
C ASN A 129 11.85 -2.81 15.61
N PHE A 130 12.08 -4.07 15.98
CA PHE A 130 12.09 -5.19 15.03
C PHE A 130 10.70 -5.57 14.57
N SER A 131 9.68 -5.49 15.41
CA SER A 131 8.28 -5.71 15.00
C SER A 131 7.85 -4.71 13.92
N LEU A 132 8.18 -3.42 14.08
CA LEU A 132 8.00 -2.42 13.03
C LEU A 132 8.75 -2.83 11.77
N ALA A 133 10.04 -3.15 11.89
CA ALA A 133 10.86 -3.49 10.74
C ALA A 133 10.29 -4.65 9.93
N PHE A 134 9.97 -5.77 10.57
CA PHE A 134 9.45 -6.94 9.88
C PHE A 134 8.03 -6.75 9.35
N LEU A 135 7.13 -6.09 10.10
CA LEU A 135 5.74 -5.97 9.68
C LEU A 135 5.56 -5.02 8.50
N THR A 136 6.39 -3.98 8.38
CA THR A 136 6.34 -3.05 7.25
C THR A 136 6.60 -3.75 5.90
N THR A 137 7.50 -4.73 5.86
CA THR A 137 7.76 -5.54 4.64
C THR A 137 6.78 -6.68 4.47
N VAL A 138 6.38 -7.36 5.55
CA VAL A 138 5.37 -8.43 5.50
C VAL A 138 4.07 -7.95 4.87
N ILE A 139 3.68 -6.69 5.11
CA ILE A 139 2.47 -6.12 4.51
C ILE A 139 2.79 -5.35 3.22
N GLY A 140 3.85 -4.55 3.21
CA GLY A 140 4.17 -3.67 2.09
C GLY A 140 4.51 -4.40 0.80
N LEU A 141 5.28 -5.50 0.86
CA LEU A 141 5.71 -6.23 -0.33
C LEU A 141 4.53 -6.96 -1.02
N PRO A 142 3.68 -7.73 -0.30
CA PRO A 142 2.51 -8.33 -0.92
C PRO A 142 1.53 -7.28 -1.46
N LEU A 143 1.35 -6.16 -0.75
CA LEU A 143 0.47 -5.07 -1.21
C LEU A 143 0.96 -4.46 -2.52
N SER A 144 2.26 -4.16 -2.61
CA SER A 144 2.90 -3.70 -3.85
C SER A 144 2.69 -4.69 -5.00
N ALA A 145 2.95 -5.98 -4.77
CA ALA A 145 2.78 -7.02 -5.78
C ALA A 145 1.32 -7.15 -6.26
N ALA A 146 0.36 -7.06 -5.33
CA ALA A 146 -1.06 -7.10 -5.65
C ALA A 146 -1.47 -5.91 -6.54
N LEU A 147 -1.08 -4.69 -6.17
CA LEU A 147 -1.40 -3.48 -6.93
C LEU A 147 -0.76 -3.50 -8.33
N ARG A 148 0.50 -3.93 -8.44
CA ARG A 148 1.17 -4.13 -9.73
C ARG A 148 0.42 -5.12 -10.61
N THR A 149 0.04 -6.26 -10.04
CA THR A 149 -0.74 -7.29 -10.75
C THR A 149 -2.05 -6.71 -11.28
N VAL A 150 -2.79 -6.00 -10.43
CA VAL A 150 -4.05 -5.37 -10.80
C VAL A 150 -3.88 -4.39 -11.97
N LEU A 151 -2.85 -3.53 -11.94
CA LEU A 151 -2.55 -2.57 -13.01
C LEU A 151 -2.19 -3.26 -14.34
N VAL A 152 -1.24 -4.20 -14.31
CA VAL A 152 -0.75 -4.90 -15.51
C VAL A 152 -1.84 -5.75 -16.14
N VAL A 153 -2.58 -6.53 -15.34
CA VAL A 153 -3.66 -7.40 -15.83
C VAL A 153 -4.80 -6.55 -16.40
N THR A 154 -5.14 -5.44 -15.76
CA THR A 154 -6.17 -4.54 -16.29
C THR A 154 -5.76 -3.94 -17.63
N ASN A 155 -4.52 -3.46 -17.75
CA ASN A 155 -4.01 -2.95 -19.02
C ASN A 155 -4.00 -4.01 -20.13
N ALA A 156 -3.56 -5.23 -19.82
CA ALA A 156 -3.56 -6.34 -20.75
C ALA A 156 -4.97 -6.66 -21.25
N ARG A 157 -5.97 -6.70 -20.35
CA ARG A 157 -7.38 -6.90 -20.70
C ARG A 157 -7.90 -5.81 -21.63
N ILE A 158 -7.60 -4.54 -21.35
CA ILE A 158 -8.03 -3.41 -22.19
C ILE A 158 -7.42 -3.51 -23.60
N LYS A 159 -6.11 -3.81 -23.70
CA LYS A 159 -5.43 -4.00 -24.99
C LYS A 159 -5.97 -5.19 -25.78
N SER A 160 -6.28 -6.30 -25.12
CA SER A 160 -6.89 -7.47 -25.77
C SER A 160 -8.29 -7.18 -26.29
N ALA A 161 -9.12 -6.46 -25.53
CA ALA A 161 -10.45 -6.05 -25.96
C ALA A 161 -10.40 -5.13 -27.20
N GLY A 162 -9.46 -4.18 -27.24
CA GLY A 162 -9.28 -3.30 -28.41
C GLY A 162 -8.78 -4.02 -29.67
N ARG A 163 -8.01 -5.10 -29.53
CA ARG A 163 -7.55 -5.92 -30.67
C ARG A 163 -8.67 -6.79 -31.25
N GLY A 164 -9.54 -7.36 -30.43
CA GLY A 164 -10.67 -8.20 -30.88
C GLY A 164 -11.63 -7.45 -31.82
N THR A 165 -11.87 -6.16 -31.58
CA THR A 165 -12.70 -5.31 -32.44
C THR A 165 -12.05 -4.93 -33.77
N ALA A 166 -10.71 -4.90 -33.86
CA ALA A 166 -10.00 -4.55 -35.08
C ALA A 166 -9.96 -5.72 -36.08
N THR A 167 -9.79 -6.96 -35.59
CA THR A 167 -9.75 -8.16 -36.43
C THR A 167 -11.11 -8.47 -37.08
N GLN A 168 -12.22 -8.11 -36.43
CA GLN A 168 -13.56 -8.30 -37.00
C GLN A 168 -13.88 -7.32 -38.15
N LYS A 169 -13.16 -6.20 -38.27
CA LYS A 169 -13.41 -5.15 -39.27
C LYS A 169 -12.65 -5.34 -40.60
N HIS A 170 -11.84 -6.38 -40.72
CA HIS A 170 -11.06 -6.70 -41.94
C HIS A 170 -11.37 -8.09 -42.52
N GLY A 171 -12.37 -8.79 -41.98
CA GLY A 171 -12.79 -10.12 -42.42
C GLY A 171 -14.23 -10.20 -42.92
N GLY A 172 -14.81 -9.09 -43.40
CA GLY A 172 -16.15 -9.01 -43.97
C GLY A 172 -16.13 -8.38 -45.35
#